data_AF-A0A9E3BZV9-F1
#
_entry.id   AF-A0A9E3BZV9-F1
#
_cell.length_a   1.000
_cell.length_b   1.000
_cell.length_c   1.000
_cell.angle_alpha   90.00
_cell.angle_beta   90.00
_cell.angle_gamma   90.00
#
_symmetry.space_group_name_H-M   'P 1'
#
loop_
_entity.id
_entity.type
_entity.pdbx_description
1 polymer ?
#
loop_
_entity_poly.entity_id
_entity_poly.type
_entity_poly.pdbx_seq_one_letter_code
_entity_poly.pdbx_strand_id
1 'polypeptide(L)'
;MTYHRSGSHAAISYVLKGTIFFADTRQVVRGYPRILPASDYTADRFAVVQERTFFRALRDGEVIVEKKEDGVNIRLYKHGDQYLFATRDVYDGGNPLVAAGIENVRALGIDYGAQARQLMDKLYPKAYGLADLGYTLCFEMLLPEMETIIPADQPDLILIDVLDPDFVFTDRLEKERIGEDYRLNLVRLHGRMQGGSEAGDVYKRLRALEFLAAREGVEGYVAKGRFEGSDQLFIKVKPAAVREAHRAFSAGDLQAVYEAVQEDFAPEYLHDGEFAEEAMLDYLGSHGRNARWQVQDFLGNLPPPAR
;
A
#
# COMPACT_ATOMS: atom_id res chain seq x y z
N MET A 1 -7.32 28.80 -19.75
CA MET A 1 -7.15 27.69 -18.79
C MET A 1 -7.19 28.28 -17.39
N THR A 2 -8.29 28.08 -16.69
CA THR A 2 -8.51 28.63 -15.35
C THR A 2 -8.03 27.59 -14.35
N TYR A 3 -6.85 27.80 -13.77
CA TYR A 3 -6.38 27.01 -12.63
C TYR A 3 -7.36 27.23 -11.46
N HIS A 4 -7.81 26.14 -10.83
CA HIS A 4 -8.61 26.20 -9.62
C HIS A 4 -7.83 26.95 -8.53
N ARG A 5 -8.32 28.14 -8.15
CA ARG A 5 -7.86 28.86 -6.95
C ARG A 5 -8.42 28.13 -5.73
N SER A 6 -7.53 27.73 -4.81
CA SER A 6 -7.90 27.16 -3.51
C SER A 6 -8.61 28.21 -2.65
N GLY A 7 -9.89 27.97 -2.39
CA GLY A 7 -10.66 28.62 -1.33
C GLY A 7 -10.72 27.68 -0.13
N SER A 8 -10.36 28.22 1.03
CA SER A 8 -10.66 27.79 2.42
C SER A 8 -11.35 26.42 2.62
N HIS A 9 -10.67 25.55 3.40
CA HIS A 9 -10.96 24.13 3.68
C HIS A 9 -10.41 23.16 2.62
N ALA A 10 -9.08 23.15 2.43
CA ALA A 10 -8.46 22.07 1.68
C ALA A 10 -8.62 20.75 2.48
N ALA A 11 -9.57 19.92 2.07
CA ALA A 11 -9.59 18.51 2.41
C ALA A 11 -8.23 17.94 2.00
N ILE A 12 -7.57 17.22 2.90
CA ILE A 12 -6.29 16.55 2.65
C ILE A 12 -6.43 15.79 1.33
N SER A 13 -5.76 16.30 0.29
CA SER A 13 -5.64 15.64 -1.00
C SER A 13 -5.15 14.23 -0.72
N TYR A 14 -5.94 13.21 -1.08
CA TYR A 14 -5.52 11.83 -0.94
C TYR A 14 -4.25 11.64 -1.74
N VAL A 15 -3.10 11.57 -1.07
CA VAL A 15 -1.84 11.22 -1.75
C VAL A 15 -2.00 9.79 -2.22
N LEU A 16 -2.30 9.64 -3.51
CA LEU A 16 -2.47 8.34 -4.17
C LEU A 16 -1.09 7.69 -4.30
N LYS A 17 -0.86 6.62 -3.56
CA LYS A 17 0.41 5.89 -3.53
C LYS A 17 0.56 4.98 -4.74
N GLY A 18 1.67 5.15 -5.47
CA GLY A 18 1.99 4.35 -6.65
C GLY A 18 1.22 4.74 -7.90
N THR A 19 0.74 5.98 -7.97
CA THR A 19 0.15 6.52 -9.20
C THR A 19 1.26 6.83 -10.20
N ILE A 20 1.08 6.39 -11.44
CA ILE A 20 2.03 6.59 -12.54
C ILE A 20 1.42 7.56 -13.54
N PHE A 21 2.22 8.52 -14.00
CA PHE A 21 1.84 9.50 -15.03
C PHE A 21 2.74 9.31 -16.24
N PHE A 22 2.17 8.88 -17.35
CA PHE A 22 2.88 8.76 -18.62
C PHE A 22 2.80 10.10 -19.35
N ALA A 23 3.93 10.81 -19.45
CA ALA A 23 3.98 12.16 -20.02
C ALA A 23 3.70 12.19 -21.53
N ASP A 24 4.05 11.11 -22.23
CA ASP A 24 3.93 10.95 -23.67
C ASP A 24 2.48 10.66 -24.11
N THR A 25 1.76 9.80 -23.40
CA THR A 25 0.38 9.43 -23.72
C THR A 25 -0.67 10.17 -22.90
N ARG A 26 -0.25 10.88 -21.85
CA ARG A 26 -1.13 11.44 -20.80
C ARG A 26 -1.96 10.39 -20.08
N GLN A 27 -1.60 9.11 -20.18
CA GLN A 27 -2.22 8.05 -19.42
C GLN A 27 -1.84 8.20 -17.95
N VAL A 28 -2.82 8.00 -17.07
CA VAL A 28 -2.62 7.85 -15.64
C VAL A 28 -2.86 6.39 -15.30
N VAL A 29 -2.05 5.81 -14.43
CA VAL A 29 -2.34 4.52 -13.79
C VAL A 29 -2.51 4.80 -12.31
N ARG A 30 -3.73 4.68 -11.84
CA ARG A 30 -4.09 5.09 -10.48
C ARG A 30 -3.57 4.11 -9.45
N GLY A 31 -2.91 4.65 -8.42
CA GLY A 31 -2.53 3.93 -7.22
C GLY A 31 -3.60 4.01 -6.11
N TYR A 32 -3.35 3.34 -4.99
CA TYR A 32 -4.28 3.35 -3.86
C TYR A 32 -4.26 4.68 -3.13
N PRO A 33 -5.39 5.14 -2.57
CA PRO A 33 -5.32 6.16 -1.52
C PRO A 33 -4.44 5.64 -0.38
N ARG A 34 -3.69 6.52 0.28
CA ARG A 34 -2.91 6.12 1.44
C ARG A 34 -3.84 5.56 2.54
N ILE A 35 -3.58 4.32 2.95
CA ILE A 35 -4.33 3.61 3.99
C ILE A 35 -3.51 3.55 5.28
N LEU A 36 -4.07 4.05 6.38
CA LEU A 36 -3.46 3.98 7.71
C LEU A 36 -3.95 2.77 8.51
N PRO A 37 -3.13 2.24 9.45
CA PRO A 37 -3.55 1.20 10.40
C PRO A 37 -4.71 1.65 11.29
N ALA A 38 -5.61 0.73 11.64
CA ALA A 38 -6.72 0.95 12.58
C ALA A 38 -6.29 1.60 13.90
N SER A 39 -5.08 1.31 14.38
CA SER A 39 -4.48 1.90 15.60
C SER A 39 -4.15 3.39 15.49
N ASP A 40 -3.96 3.89 14.26
CA ASP A 40 -3.56 5.28 14.00
C ASP A 40 -4.78 6.21 13.88
N TYR A 41 -5.97 5.63 13.77
CA TYR A 41 -7.25 6.31 13.86
C TYR A 41 -7.53 6.59 15.34
N THR A 42 -6.89 7.63 15.85
CA THR A 42 -7.32 8.28 17.09
C THR A 42 -8.25 9.43 16.73
N ALA A 43 -9.11 9.84 17.66
CA ALA A 43 -10.01 10.98 17.46
C ALA A 43 -9.29 12.26 16.98
N ASP A 44 -7.98 12.37 17.21
CA ASP A 44 -7.15 13.55 16.93
C ASP A 44 -6.26 13.44 15.67
N ARG A 45 -5.92 12.24 15.15
CA ARG A 45 -4.81 12.07 14.17
C ARG A 45 -5.17 11.79 12.72
N PHE A 46 -6.43 11.60 12.35
CA PHE A 46 -6.85 11.78 10.96
C PHE A 46 -8.21 12.44 10.91
N ALA A 47 -8.29 13.56 10.18
CA ALA A 47 -9.45 14.42 10.07
C ALA A 47 -10.71 13.57 9.91
N VAL A 48 -11.53 13.54 10.96
CA VAL A 48 -12.98 13.69 11.04
C VAL A 48 -13.81 13.20 9.83
N VAL A 49 -13.40 13.43 8.59
CA VAL A 49 -14.04 12.98 7.35
C VAL A 49 -13.89 11.47 7.09
N GLN A 50 -12.70 10.85 7.04
CA GLN A 50 -12.60 9.43 6.63
C GLN A 50 -13.23 8.48 7.64
N GLU A 51 -13.02 8.71 8.94
CA GLU A 51 -13.71 7.96 9.99
C GLU A 51 -15.21 8.19 9.93
N ARG A 52 -15.69 9.43 9.72
CA ARG A 52 -17.12 9.69 9.55
C ARG A 52 -17.68 8.99 8.32
N THR A 53 -16.95 8.98 7.21
CA THR A 53 -17.42 8.33 5.98
C THR A 53 -17.40 6.81 6.12
N PHE A 54 -16.38 6.23 6.78
CA PHE A 54 -16.35 4.80 7.09
C PHE A 54 -17.41 4.41 8.13
N PHE A 55 -17.63 5.25 9.15
CA PHE A 55 -18.72 5.12 10.10
C PHE A 55 -20.08 5.16 9.39
N ARG A 56 -20.28 6.12 8.48
CA ARG A 56 -21.49 6.19 7.66
C ARG A 56 -21.63 4.99 6.75
N ALA A 57 -20.54 4.51 6.15
CA ALA A 57 -20.53 3.27 5.38
C ALA A 57 -20.92 2.06 6.24
N LEU A 58 -20.50 2.00 7.51
CA LEU A 58 -20.91 0.95 8.45
C LEU A 58 -22.37 1.07 8.91
N ARG A 59 -22.89 2.30 8.99
CA ARG A 59 -24.25 2.58 9.44
C ARG A 59 -25.27 2.36 8.33
N ASP A 60 -24.98 2.90 7.15
CA ASP A 60 -25.92 3.08 6.05
C ASP A 60 -25.59 2.19 4.83
N GLY A 61 -24.39 1.61 4.78
CA GLY A 61 -23.89 0.85 3.65
C GLY A 61 -23.30 -0.51 4.04
N GLU A 62 -22.60 -1.12 3.07
CA GLU A 62 -21.87 -2.36 3.28
C GLU A 62 -20.38 -2.06 3.47
N VAL A 63 -19.81 -2.59 4.55
CA VAL A 63 -18.36 -2.73 4.70
C VAL A 63 -17.99 -4.20 4.59
N ILE A 64 -17.20 -4.54 3.58
CA ILE A 64 -16.62 -5.87 3.43
C ILE A 64 -15.31 -5.95 4.18
N VAL A 65 -14.96 -7.14 4.64
CA VAL A 65 -13.68 -7.43 5.31
C VAL A 65 -12.98 -8.51 4.51
N GLU A 66 -11.80 -8.19 3.99
CA GLU A 66 -10.98 -9.13 3.23
C GLU A 66 -9.69 -9.42 3.98
N LYS A 67 -9.18 -10.65 3.84
CA LYS A 67 -7.87 -11.02 4.38
C LYS A 67 -6.80 -10.10 3.80
N LYS A 68 -5.91 -9.59 4.65
CA LYS A 68 -4.72 -8.89 4.17
C LYS A 68 -3.65 -9.94 3.90
N GLU A 69 -3.27 -10.08 2.63
CA GLU A 69 -2.15 -10.90 2.21
C GLU A 69 -0.83 -10.14 2.44
N ASP A 70 0.22 -10.90 2.79
CA ASP A 70 1.54 -10.38 3.16
C ASP A 70 2.53 -10.65 2.04
N GLY A 71 2.59 -9.75 1.06
CA GLY A 71 3.47 -9.88 -0.07
C GLY A 71 3.85 -8.54 -0.68
N VAL A 72 3.97 -8.52 -2.00
CA VAL A 72 4.26 -7.30 -2.75
C VAL A 72 3.05 -6.95 -3.60
N ASN A 73 2.54 -5.73 -3.41
CA ASN A 73 1.49 -5.21 -4.27
C ASN A 73 2.00 -5.05 -5.71
N ILE A 74 1.29 -5.66 -6.67
CA ILE A 74 1.55 -5.57 -8.09
C ILE A 74 0.32 -5.04 -8.81
N ARG A 75 0.53 -4.13 -9.76
CA ARG A 75 -0.51 -3.63 -10.67
C ARG A 75 -0.19 -4.08 -12.09
N LEU A 76 -1.14 -4.76 -12.73
CA LEU A 76 -1.12 -5.06 -14.16
C LEU A 76 -2.01 -4.06 -14.90
N TYR A 77 -1.46 -3.46 -15.95
CA TYR A 77 -2.15 -2.53 -16.84
C TYR A 77 -1.53 -2.58 -18.23
N LYS A 78 -2.19 -1.97 -19.22
CA LYS A 78 -1.68 -1.82 -20.59
C LYS A 78 -1.25 -0.39 -20.85
N HIS A 79 -0.12 -0.21 -21.51
CA HIS A 79 0.39 1.07 -22.01
C HIS A 79 0.88 0.89 -23.44
N GLY A 80 0.25 1.56 -24.41
CA GLY A 80 0.46 1.27 -25.83
C GLY A 80 0.17 -0.20 -26.13
N ASP A 81 1.11 -0.89 -26.76
CA ASP A 81 1.02 -2.33 -27.08
C ASP A 81 1.67 -3.24 -26.03
N GLN A 82 2.10 -2.69 -24.89
CA GLN A 82 2.79 -3.42 -23.84
C GLN A 82 1.91 -3.60 -22.60
N TYR A 83 1.91 -4.81 -22.05
CA TYR A 83 1.43 -5.05 -20.70
C TYR A 83 2.56 -4.73 -19.73
N LEU A 84 2.28 -3.97 -18.68
CA LEU A 84 3.27 -3.57 -17.69
C LEU A 84 2.85 -4.01 -16.30
N PHE A 85 3.84 -4.33 -15.48
CA PHE A 85 3.69 -4.67 -14.07
C PHE A 85 4.38 -3.61 -13.23
N ALA A 86 3.68 -3.08 -12.24
CA ALA A 86 4.24 -2.08 -11.33
C ALA A 86 4.04 -2.45 -9.88
N THR A 87 5.10 -2.34 -9.09
CA THR A 87 4.98 -2.30 -7.64
C THR A 87 4.48 -0.92 -7.18
N ARG A 88 4.42 -0.66 -5.88
CA ARG A 88 4.11 0.69 -5.38
C ARG A 88 5.09 1.76 -5.89
N ASP A 89 6.37 1.44 -6.01
CA ASP A 89 7.43 2.43 -6.15
C ASP A 89 8.24 2.26 -7.47
N VAL A 90 8.03 1.18 -8.22
CA VAL A 90 8.85 0.80 -9.40
C VAL A 90 7.99 0.17 -10.51
N TYR A 91 8.28 0.49 -11.79
CA TYR A 91 7.65 -0.13 -12.97
C TYR A 91 8.62 -1.06 -13.71
N ASP A 92 8.09 -2.17 -14.25
CA ASP A 92 8.65 -3.20 -15.14
C ASP A 92 10.13 -3.02 -15.57
N GLY A 93 11.05 -3.56 -14.77
CA GLY A 93 12.49 -3.49 -15.02
C GLY A 93 13.27 -2.86 -13.87
N GLY A 94 13.47 -3.65 -12.81
CA GLY A 94 14.41 -3.35 -11.73
C GLY A 94 14.08 -2.14 -10.85
N ASN A 95 14.35 -2.28 -9.56
CA ASN A 95 14.57 -1.11 -8.72
C ASN A 95 15.64 -0.23 -9.40
N PRO A 96 15.45 1.08 -9.62
CA PRO A 96 16.50 1.93 -10.19
C PRO A 96 17.82 1.85 -9.40
N LEU A 97 17.75 1.44 -8.13
CA LEU A 97 18.90 1.17 -7.26
C LEU A 97 19.61 -0.16 -7.60
N VAL A 98 18.90 -1.16 -8.12
CA VAL A 98 19.49 -2.39 -8.69
C VAL A 98 20.17 -2.09 -10.04
N ALA A 99 19.56 -1.25 -10.87
CA ALA A 99 20.19 -0.77 -12.12
C ALA A 99 21.41 0.13 -11.86
N ALA A 100 21.47 0.79 -10.70
CA ALA A 100 22.60 1.59 -10.23
C ALA A 100 23.68 0.78 -9.47
N GLY A 101 23.53 -0.54 -9.32
CA GLY A 101 24.52 -1.40 -8.66
C GLY A 101 24.53 -1.35 -7.12
N ILE A 102 23.48 -0.79 -6.49
CA ILE A 102 23.34 -0.71 -5.04
C ILE A 102 22.65 -1.98 -4.54
N GLU A 103 23.45 -3.00 -4.23
CA GLU A 103 23.01 -4.33 -3.76
C GLU A 103 22.35 -4.33 -2.36
N ASN A 104 22.32 -3.19 -1.67
CA ASN A 104 21.75 -3.08 -0.33
C ASN A 104 20.28 -2.61 -0.28
N VAL A 105 19.63 -2.37 -1.42
CA VAL A 105 18.17 -2.06 -1.42
C VAL A 105 17.35 -3.30 -1.80
N ARG A 106 17.10 -4.08 -0.74
CA ARG A 106 16.36 -5.34 -0.60
C ARG A 106 17.19 -6.58 -0.95
N ALA A 107 17.40 -7.41 0.07
CA ALA A 107 18.28 -8.57 0.12
C ALA A 107 17.98 -9.74 -0.85
N LEU A 108 17.27 -9.51 -1.95
CA LEU A 108 17.11 -10.46 -3.05
C LEU A 108 17.01 -9.60 -4.31
N GLY A 109 17.93 -9.72 -5.26
CA GLY A 109 17.88 -9.08 -6.58
C GLY A 109 16.70 -9.54 -7.45
N ILE A 110 15.49 -9.57 -6.89
CA ILE A 110 14.25 -9.99 -7.51
C ILE A 110 13.66 -8.80 -8.24
N ASP A 111 13.60 -8.93 -9.56
CA ASP A 111 12.75 -8.08 -10.38
C ASP A 111 11.29 -8.53 -10.19
N TYR A 112 10.58 -7.84 -9.30
CA TYR A 112 9.18 -8.16 -9.00
C TYR A 112 8.25 -8.01 -10.21
N GLY A 113 8.58 -7.13 -11.17
CA GLY A 113 7.81 -6.99 -12.41
C GLY A 113 7.98 -8.20 -13.30
N ALA A 114 9.23 -8.64 -13.49
CA ALA A 114 9.54 -9.85 -14.25
C ALA A 114 8.94 -11.11 -13.61
N GLN A 115 9.02 -11.25 -12.28
CA GLN A 115 8.39 -12.39 -11.59
C GLN A 115 6.87 -12.36 -11.67
N ALA A 116 6.25 -11.18 -11.51
CA ALA A 116 4.82 -11.05 -11.70
C ALA A 116 4.39 -11.43 -13.11
N ARG A 117 5.15 -11.04 -14.14
CA ARG A 117 4.90 -11.45 -15.53
C ARG A 117 4.97 -12.97 -15.70
N GLN A 118 6.03 -13.61 -15.20
CA GLN A 118 6.18 -15.06 -15.29
C GLN A 118 5.04 -15.81 -14.59
N LEU A 119 4.63 -15.34 -13.40
CA LEU A 119 3.48 -15.90 -12.69
C LEU A 119 2.17 -15.65 -13.44
N MET A 120 1.96 -14.45 -14.00
CA MET A 120 0.77 -14.11 -14.77
C MET A 120 0.64 -14.99 -16.02
N ASP A 121 1.72 -15.16 -16.77
CA ASP A 121 1.76 -15.99 -17.98
C ASP A 121 1.43 -17.47 -17.67
N LYS A 122 1.90 -17.95 -16.52
CA LYS A 122 1.72 -19.35 -16.07
C LYS A 122 0.33 -19.61 -15.47
N LEU A 123 -0.11 -18.74 -14.57
CA LEU A 123 -1.30 -18.97 -13.75
C LEU A 123 -2.55 -18.35 -14.37
N TYR A 124 -2.44 -17.13 -14.92
CA TYR A 124 -3.58 -16.28 -15.26
C TYR A 124 -3.45 -15.56 -16.62
N PRO A 125 -3.08 -16.23 -17.72
CA PRO A 125 -2.80 -15.56 -19.00
C PRO A 125 -4.00 -14.81 -19.59
N LYS A 126 -5.22 -15.14 -19.16
CA LYS A 126 -6.44 -14.43 -19.59
C LYS A 126 -6.56 -13.03 -19.00
N ALA A 127 -5.87 -12.72 -17.90
CA ALA A 127 -5.97 -11.43 -17.22
C ALA A 127 -5.53 -10.26 -18.10
N TYR A 128 -4.63 -10.51 -19.07
CA TYR A 128 -4.23 -9.52 -20.06
C TYR A 128 -5.41 -8.95 -20.87
N GLY A 129 -6.44 -9.75 -21.11
CA GLY A 129 -7.65 -9.30 -21.79
C GLY A 129 -8.44 -8.24 -21.00
N LEU A 130 -8.30 -8.17 -19.67
CA LEU A 130 -8.88 -7.07 -18.87
C LEU A 130 -8.05 -5.79 -19.03
N ALA A 131 -6.73 -5.92 -19.06
CA ALA A 131 -5.83 -4.80 -19.31
C ALA A 131 -6.05 -4.20 -20.71
N ASP A 132 -6.36 -5.03 -21.71
CA ASP A 132 -6.77 -4.58 -23.05
C ASP A 132 -8.04 -3.71 -23.04
N LEU A 133 -8.95 -3.99 -22.11
CA LEU A 133 -10.20 -3.25 -21.91
C LEU A 133 -10.01 -1.98 -21.06
N GLY A 134 -8.77 -1.68 -20.63
CA GLY A 134 -8.43 -0.51 -19.83
C GLY A 134 -8.55 -0.71 -18.32
N TYR A 135 -8.84 -1.92 -17.84
CA TYR A 135 -8.84 -2.20 -16.41
C TYR A 135 -7.40 -2.23 -15.86
N THR A 136 -7.25 -1.80 -14.60
CA THR A 136 -6.03 -2.03 -13.82
C THR A 136 -6.29 -3.09 -12.76
N LEU A 137 -5.56 -4.19 -12.82
CA LEU A 137 -5.70 -5.29 -11.88
C LEU A 137 -4.66 -5.16 -10.77
N CYS A 138 -5.10 -5.15 -9.52
CA CYS A 138 -4.22 -5.09 -8.36
C CYS A 138 -4.13 -6.47 -7.71
N PHE A 139 -2.92 -7.00 -7.63
CA PHE A 139 -2.59 -8.27 -7.00
C PHE A 139 -1.73 -8.04 -5.75
N GLU A 140 -1.80 -8.97 -4.81
CA GLU A 140 -0.70 -9.25 -3.91
C GLU A 140 0.07 -10.44 -4.48
N MET A 141 1.35 -10.23 -4.80
CA MET A 141 2.25 -11.29 -5.22
C MET A 141 2.90 -11.93 -4.00
N LEU A 142 2.78 -13.25 -3.90
CA LEU A 142 3.35 -14.07 -2.85
C LEU A 142 4.50 -14.88 -3.44
N LEU A 143 5.64 -14.91 -2.75
CA LEU A 143 6.81 -15.72 -3.11
C LEU A 143 7.38 -16.36 -1.83
N PRO A 144 7.64 -17.68 -1.80
CA PRO A 144 8.22 -18.34 -0.62
C PRO A 144 9.57 -17.77 -0.19
N GLU A 145 10.37 -17.27 -1.15
CA GLU A 145 11.66 -16.65 -0.91
C GLU A 145 11.57 -15.24 -0.33
N MET A 146 10.40 -14.60 -0.34
CA MET A 146 10.24 -13.27 0.23
C MET A 146 10.18 -13.30 1.75
N GLU A 147 11.04 -12.49 2.37
CA GLU A 147 10.98 -12.26 3.82
C GLU A 147 9.72 -11.46 4.18
N THR A 148 8.73 -12.19 4.66
CA THR A 148 7.41 -11.71 5.07
C THR A 148 7.13 -12.23 6.49
N ILE A 149 6.18 -11.62 7.20
CA ILE A 149 5.81 -12.07 8.54
C ILE A 149 5.03 -13.36 8.45
N ILE A 150 4.16 -13.47 7.44
CA ILE A 150 3.42 -14.69 7.12
C ILE A 150 3.97 -15.25 5.81
N PRO A 151 4.93 -16.21 5.87
CA PRO A 151 5.56 -16.75 4.68
C PRO A 151 4.54 -17.49 3.81
N ALA A 152 4.72 -17.36 2.49
CA ALA A 152 3.91 -18.08 1.52
C ALA A 152 4.45 -19.49 1.28
N ASP A 153 3.55 -20.47 1.20
CA ASP A 153 3.93 -21.86 0.92
C ASP A 153 4.36 -22.06 -0.55
N GLN A 154 3.74 -21.31 -1.46
CA GLN A 154 3.99 -21.39 -2.90
C GLN A 154 3.84 -20.02 -3.58
N PRO A 155 4.49 -19.79 -4.73
CA PRO A 155 4.31 -18.57 -5.50
C PRO A 155 2.85 -18.40 -5.98
N ASP A 156 2.30 -17.20 -5.85
CA ASP A 156 0.94 -16.89 -6.32
C ASP A 156 0.72 -15.39 -6.61
N LEU A 157 -0.36 -15.08 -7.34
CA LEU A 157 -0.89 -13.74 -7.54
C LEU A 157 -2.35 -13.69 -7.09
N ILE A 158 -2.60 -13.05 -5.96
CA ILE A 158 -3.93 -12.96 -5.37
C ILE A 158 -4.54 -11.62 -5.77
N LEU A 159 -5.64 -11.63 -6.52
CA LEU A 159 -6.36 -10.42 -6.93
C LEU A 159 -7.00 -9.78 -5.70
N ILE A 160 -6.46 -8.62 -5.31
CA ILE A 160 -6.94 -7.87 -4.14
C ILE A 160 -7.97 -6.82 -4.51
N ASP A 161 -7.84 -6.13 -5.65
CA ASP A 161 -8.81 -5.17 -6.17
C ASP A 161 -8.66 -4.98 -7.69
N VAL A 162 -9.65 -4.33 -8.30
CA VAL A 162 -9.65 -3.95 -9.71
C VAL A 162 -10.07 -2.49 -9.81
N LEU A 163 -9.41 -1.72 -10.68
CA LEU A 163 -9.91 -0.42 -11.12
C LEU A 163 -10.47 -0.56 -12.53
N ASP A 164 -11.65 0.01 -12.74
CA ASP A 164 -12.27 0.12 -14.04
C ASP A 164 -11.59 1.21 -14.91
N PRO A 165 -11.94 1.31 -16.20
CA PRO A 165 -11.37 2.31 -17.10
C PRO A 165 -11.64 3.77 -16.69
N ASP A 166 -12.65 4.01 -15.84
CA ASP A 166 -12.97 5.33 -15.29
C ASP A 166 -12.19 5.63 -13.99
N PHE A 167 -11.19 4.80 -13.66
CA PHE A 167 -10.34 4.90 -12.49
C PHE A 167 -11.08 4.74 -11.16
N VAL A 168 -12.21 4.05 -11.12
CA VAL A 168 -12.95 3.75 -9.90
C VAL A 168 -12.66 2.30 -9.50
N PHE A 169 -12.51 2.04 -8.20
CA PHE A 169 -12.42 0.63 -7.77
C PHE A 169 -13.72 -0.08 -8.14
N THR A 170 -13.68 -1.34 -8.55
CA THR A 170 -14.90 -2.12 -8.70
C THR A 170 -15.44 -2.52 -7.32
N ASP A 171 -16.72 -2.87 -7.24
CA ASP A 171 -17.25 -3.45 -6.01
C ASP A 171 -16.88 -4.94 -5.89
N ARG A 172 -17.24 -5.55 -4.76
CA ARG A 172 -16.91 -6.95 -4.50
C ARG A 172 -17.59 -7.91 -5.47
N LEU A 173 -18.83 -7.65 -5.87
CA LEU A 173 -19.59 -8.53 -6.76
C LEU A 173 -18.96 -8.53 -8.15
N GLU A 174 -18.60 -7.36 -8.66
CA GLU A 174 -17.92 -7.23 -9.93
C GLU A 174 -16.52 -7.84 -9.89
N LYS A 175 -15.78 -7.68 -8.78
CA LYS A 175 -14.50 -8.36 -8.57
C LYS A 175 -14.66 -9.88 -8.59
N GLU A 176 -15.69 -10.42 -7.96
CA GLU A 176 -16.00 -11.86 -7.97
C GLU A 176 -16.34 -12.37 -9.37
N ARG A 177 -17.16 -11.62 -10.12
CA ARG A 177 -17.47 -11.92 -11.52
C ARG A 177 -16.20 -11.96 -12.39
N ILE A 178 -15.35 -10.93 -12.27
CA ILE A 178 -14.04 -10.88 -12.93
C ILE A 178 -13.19 -12.08 -12.54
N GLY A 179 -13.17 -12.42 -11.24
CA GLY A 179 -12.47 -13.59 -10.72
C GLY A 179 -12.89 -14.89 -11.39
N GLU A 180 -14.18 -15.11 -11.52
CA GLU A 180 -14.74 -16.30 -12.16
C GLU A 180 -14.46 -16.33 -13.67
N ASP A 181 -14.80 -15.25 -14.38
CA ASP A 181 -14.69 -15.16 -15.84
C ASP A 181 -13.24 -15.34 -16.33
N TYR A 182 -12.29 -14.80 -15.56
CA TYR A 182 -10.86 -14.80 -15.90
C TYR A 182 -10.05 -15.83 -15.11
N ARG A 183 -10.72 -16.62 -14.24
CA ARG A 183 -10.11 -17.67 -13.39
C ARG A 183 -8.99 -17.15 -12.50
N LEU A 184 -9.17 -15.97 -11.91
CA LEU A 184 -8.20 -15.34 -11.03
C LEU A 184 -8.40 -15.83 -9.60
N ASN A 185 -7.32 -16.01 -8.85
CA ASN A 185 -7.43 -16.26 -7.41
C ASN A 185 -7.77 -14.95 -6.71
N LEU A 186 -8.85 -14.95 -5.92
CA LEU A 186 -9.33 -13.74 -5.24
C LEU A 186 -8.89 -13.73 -3.79
N VAL A 187 -8.61 -12.52 -3.30
CA VAL A 187 -8.45 -12.30 -1.88
C VAL A 187 -9.67 -12.81 -1.13
N ARG A 188 -9.42 -13.57 -0.05
CA ARG A 188 -10.47 -14.22 0.72
C ARG A 188 -11.36 -13.18 1.40
N LEU A 189 -12.65 -13.25 1.12
CA LEU A 189 -13.66 -12.54 1.89
C LEU A 189 -13.77 -13.19 3.26
N HIS A 190 -13.53 -12.42 4.31
CA HIS A 190 -13.74 -12.86 5.68
C HIS A 190 -15.20 -12.69 6.09
N GLY A 191 -15.80 -11.56 5.74
CA GLY A 191 -17.20 -11.30 6.06
C GLY A 191 -17.62 -9.86 5.79
N ARG A 192 -18.73 -9.48 6.40
CA ARG A 192 -19.33 -8.15 6.29
C ARG A 192 -19.49 -7.53 7.67
N MET A 193 -19.32 -6.23 7.74
CA MET A 193 -19.58 -5.42 8.92
C MET A 193 -20.72 -4.46 8.62
N GLN A 194 -21.74 -4.44 9.49
CA GLN A 194 -22.87 -3.52 9.45
C GLN A 194 -23.29 -3.15 10.88
N GLY A 195 -23.92 -1.98 11.03
CA GLY A 195 -24.60 -1.58 12.27
C GLY A 195 -23.67 -0.98 13.33
N GLY A 196 -23.02 0.15 13.01
CA GLY A 196 -22.39 1.03 14.00
C GLY A 196 -23.22 2.30 14.18
N SER A 197 -23.83 2.50 15.36
CA SER A 197 -24.59 3.72 15.68
C SER A 197 -23.69 4.83 16.23
N GLU A 198 -22.54 4.47 16.80
CA GLU A 198 -21.57 5.42 17.35
C GLU A 198 -20.12 5.07 16.96
N ALA A 199 -19.22 6.06 16.97
CA ALA A 199 -17.81 5.88 16.63
C ALA A 199 -17.14 4.80 17.51
N GLY A 200 -17.51 4.71 18.79
CA GLY A 200 -17.02 3.69 19.71
C GLY A 200 -17.29 2.25 19.26
N ASP A 201 -18.42 2.00 18.59
CA ASP A 201 -18.76 0.67 18.09
C ASP A 201 -17.90 0.27 16.88
N VAL A 202 -17.56 1.24 16.04
CA VAL A 202 -16.64 1.04 14.92
C VAL A 202 -15.27 0.63 15.43
N TYR A 203 -14.72 1.36 16.41
CA TYR A 203 -13.43 1.01 17.02
C TYR A 203 -13.45 -0.37 17.67
N LYS A 204 -14.50 -0.72 18.42
CA LYS A 204 -14.64 -2.06 19.01
C LYS A 204 -14.61 -3.17 17.94
N ARG A 205 -15.28 -2.96 16.81
CA ARG A 205 -15.29 -3.93 15.70
C ARG A 205 -13.93 -4.03 15.01
N LEU A 206 -13.24 -2.91 14.77
CA LEU A 206 -11.87 -2.92 14.23
C LEU A 206 -10.89 -3.63 15.18
N ARG A 207 -11.05 -3.43 16.50
CA ARG A 207 -10.26 -4.15 17.51
C ARG A 207 -10.59 -5.64 17.55
N ALA A 208 -11.86 -6.03 17.38
CA ALA A 208 -12.23 -7.44 17.27
C ALA A 208 -11.58 -8.11 16.06
N LEU A 209 -11.48 -7.42 14.91
CA LEU A 209 -10.73 -7.90 13.75
C LEU A 209 -9.23 -8.05 14.04
N GLU A 210 -8.64 -7.14 14.82
CA GLU A 210 -7.23 -7.25 15.23
C GLU A 210 -6.98 -8.50 16.08
N PHE A 211 -7.84 -8.76 17.08
CA PHE A 211 -7.77 -9.97 17.89
C PHE A 211 -7.97 -11.24 17.05
N LEU A 212 -8.89 -11.20 16.09
CA LEU A 212 -9.14 -12.32 15.21
C LEU A 212 -7.94 -12.62 14.31
N ALA A 213 -7.33 -11.59 13.71
CA ALA A 213 -6.14 -11.76 12.88
C ALA A 213 -4.97 -12.40 13.66
N ALA A 214 -4.78 -11.96 14.92
CA ALA A 214 -3.78 -12.54 15.80
C ALA A 214 -4.06 -14.03 16.09
N ARG A 215 -5.32 -14.38 16.34
CA ARG A 215 -5.74 -15.76 16.61
C ARG A 215 -5.62 -16.66 15.38
N GLU A 216 -5.91 -16.14 14.21
CA GLU A 216 -5.82 -16.87 12.93
C GLU A 216 -4.39 -16.96 12.40
N GLY A 217 -3.44 -16.23 12.99
CA GLY A 217 -2.05 -16.21 12.53
C GLY A 217 -1.91 -15.60 11.14
N VAL A 218 -2.67 -14.55 10.84
CA VAL A 218 -2.61 -13.82 9.56
C VAL A 218 -2.11 -12.40 9.77
N GLU A 219 -1.58 -11.77 8.72
CA GLU A 219 -1.02 -10.42 8.79
C GLU A 219 -2.06 -9.37 9.20
N GLY A 220 -3.32 -9.57 8.80
CA GLY A 220 -4.41 -8.68 9.14
C GLY A 220 -5.61 -8.80 8.23
N TYR A 221 -6.43 -7.76 8.25
CA TYR A 221 -7.57 -7.58 7.36
C TYR A 221 -7.56 -6.18 6.76
N VAL A 222 -8.24 -6.03 5.62
CA VAL A 222 -8.60 -4.73 5.06
C VAL A 222 -10.13 -4.64 5.06
N ALA A 223 -10.66 -3.71 5.84
CA ALA A 223 -12.06 -3.35 5.81
C ALA A 223 -12.28 -2.31 4.71
N LYS A 224 -13.25 -2.56 3.82
CA LYS A 224 -13.51 -1.73 2.65
C LYS A 224 -14.97 -1.31 2.60
N GLY A 225 -15.23 -0.03 2.42
CA GLY A 225 -16.59 0.52 2.40
C GLY A 225 -16.78 1.57 1.32
N ARG A 226 -18.03 1.97 1.09
CA ARG A 226 -18.40 3.09 0.21
C ARG A 226 -19.50 3.91 0.86
N PHE A 227 -19.55 5.20 0.54
CA PHE A 227 -20.61 6.08 1.02
C PHE A 227 -20.92 7.16 -0.03
N GLU A 228 -22.20 7.32 -0.39
CA GLU A 228 -22.73 8.44 -1.21
C GLU A 228 -21.81 8.96 -2.33
N GLY A 229 -21.67 8.18 -3.41
CA GLY A 229 -20.87 8.60 -4.56
C GLY A 229 -19.36 8.70 -4.31
N SER A 230 -18.88 8.34 -3.11
CA SER A 230 -17.46 8.17 -2.86
C SER A 230 -16.94 6.94 -3.59
N ASP A 231 -15.69 7.02 -3.99
CA ASP A 231 -14.91 5.84 -4.30
C ASP A 231 -14.69 4.98 -3.03
N GLN A 232 -14.08 3.81 -3.18
CA GLN A 232 -13.84 2.87 -2.10
C GLN A 232 -12.92 3.44 -1.02
N LEU A 233 -13.34 3.25 0.23
CA LEU A 233 -12.59 3.54 1.43
C LEU A 233 -11.92 2.27 1.93
N PHE A 234 -10.76 2.41 2.54
CA PHE A 234 -9.99 1.30 3.05
C PHE A 234 -9.50 1.60 4.46
N ILE A 235 -9.58 0.63 5.35
CA ILE A 235 -8.95 0.63 6.67
C ILE A 235 -8.22 -0.68 6.84
N LYS A 236 -6.92 -0.65 7.10
CA LYS A 236 -6.14 -1.85 7.37
C LYS A 236 -6.06 -2.10 8.87
N VAL A 237 -6.34 -3.33 9.28
CA VAL A 237 -6.28 -3.80 10.66
C VAL A 237 -5.17 -4.85 10.73
N LYS A 238 -4.15 -4.62 11.56
CA LYS A 238 -3.05 -5.58 11.77
C LYS A 238 -2.86 -5.83 13.26
N PRO A 239 -2.57 -7.07 13.70
CA PRO A 239 -2.15 -7.35 15.07
C PRO A 239 -0.94 -6.51 15.49
N ALA A 240 -0.86 -6.16 16.79
CA ALA A 240 0.30 -5.45 17.34
C ALA A 240 1.62 -6.16 17.06
N ALA A 241 1.68 -7.48 17.30
CA ALA A 241 2.86 -8.28 17.02
C ALA A 241 3.32 -8.21 15.54
N VAL A 242 2.38 -8.15 14.59
CA VAL A 242 2.70 -7.97 13.17
C VAL A 242 3.19 -6.54 12.90
N ARG A 243 2.58 -5.53 13.50
CA ARG A 243 3.06 -4.13 13.37
C ARG A 243 4.48 -3.97 13.91
N GLU A 244 4.79 -4.62 15.02
CA GLU A 244 6.09 -4.61 15.69
C GLU A 244 7.12 -5.50 14.97
N ALA A 245 6.68 -6.60 14.35
CA ALA A 245 7.53 -7.52 13.59
C ALA A 245 7.84 -7.03 12.17
N HIS A 246 7.12 -6.05 11.62
CA HIS A 246 7.52 -5.38 10.37
C HIS A 246 8.85 -4.66 10.61
N ARG A 247 9.94 -5.38 10.32
CA ARG A 247 11.36 -5.04 10.50
C ARG A 247 11.58 -3.80 11.36
N ALA A 248 11.83 -4.03 12.65
CA ALA A 248 12.64 -3.10 13.41
C ALA A 248 13.98 -2.96 12.67
N PHE A 249 14.27 -1.77 12.14
CA PHE A 249 15.57 -1.53 11.54
C PHE A 249 16.65 -1.68 12.59
N SER A 250 17.71 -2.42 12.27
CA SER A 250 18.89 -2.43 13.13
C SER A 250 19.58 -1.07 13.08
N ALA A 251 20.43 -0.78 14.07
CA ALA A 251 21.25 0.44 14.04
C ALA A 251 22.12 0.51 12.78
N GLY A 252 22.59 -0.64 12.26
CA GLY A 252 23.35 -0.71 11.01
C GLY A 252 22.52 -0.37 9.78
N ASP A 253 21.24 -0.79 9.73
CA ASP A 253 20.35 -0.45 8.61
C ASP A 253 20.06 1.05 8.56
N LEU A 254 19.81 1.66 9.73
CA LEU A 254 19.55 3.10 9.83
C LEU A 254 20.81 3.92 9.50
N GLN A 255 21.99 3.44 9.91
CA GLN A 255 23.27 4.04 9.55
C GLN A 255 23.49 4.04 8.04
N ALA A 256 23.27 2.90 7.37
CA ALA A 256 23.43 2.80 5.92
C ALA A 256 22.44 3.71 5.15
N VAL A 257 21.20 3.83 5.65
CA VAL A 257 20.20 4.75 5.07
C VAL A 257 20.63 6.20 5.25
N TYR A 258 21.12 6.56 6.44
CA TYR A 258 21.60 7.91 6.71
C TYR A 258 22.81 8.28 5.84
N GLU A 259 23.74 7.35 5.63
CA GLU A 259 24.89 7.53 4.71
C GLU A 259 24.41 7.77 3.27
N ALA A 260 23.44 7.01 2.77
CA ALA A 260 22.86 7.24 1.45
C ALA A 260 22.18 8.62 1.33
N VAL A 261 21.47 9.06 2.38
CA VAL A 261 20.90 10.41 2.45
C VAL A 261 22.00 11.48 2.47
N GLN A 262 23.15 11.23 3.11
CA GLN A 262 24.29 12.15 3.11
C GLN A 262 24.97 12.28 1.74
N GLU A 263 24.90 11.25 0.91
CA GLU A 263 25.41 11.29 -0.47
C GLU A 263 24.52 12.15 -1.38
N ASP A 264 23.21 12.10 -1.19
CA ASP A 264 22.22 12.75 -2.07
C ASP A 264 21.84 14.18 -1.65
N PHE A 265 22.11 14.56 -0.39
CA PHE A 265 21.76 15.89 0.14
C PHE A 265 22.95 16.61 0.75
N ALA A 266 23.01 17.94 0.55
CA ALA A 266 24.05 18.75 1.15
C ALA A 266 23.98 18.70 2.70
N PRO A 267 25.12 18.65 3.42
CA PRO A 267 25.16 18.49 4.87
C PRO A 267 24.32 19.52 5.65
N GLU A 268 24.21 20.73 5.13
CA GLU A 268 23.42 21.83 5.69
C GLU A 268 21.92 21.52 5.82
N TYR A 269 21.34 20.72 4.92
CA TYR A 269 19.95 20.30 5.02
C TYR A 269 19.75 19.22 6.08
N LEU A 270 20.76 18.41 6.35
CA LEU A 270 20.70 17.32 7.32
C LEU A 270 20.88 17.78 8.76
N HIS A 271 21.22 19.06 8.97
CA HIS A 271 21.16 19.70 10.28
C HIS A 271 19.74 20.03 10.73
N ASP A 272 18.78 20.08 9.80
CA ASP A 272 17.36 20.12 10.12
C ASP A 272 16.88 18.69 10.41
N GLY A 273 16.61 18.41 11.69
CA GLY A 273 16.18 17.08 12.14
C GLY A 273 14.87 16.62 11.51
N GLU A 274 13.94 17.54 11.20
CA GLU A 274 12.69 17.18 10.53
C GLU A 274 12.93 16.81 9.06
N PHE A 275 13.83 17.52 8.38
CA PHE A 275 14.23 17.20 7.01
C PHE A 275 14.97 15.86 6.94
N ALA A 276 15.96 15.64 7.81
CA ALA A 276 16.72 14.40 7.88
C ALA A 276 15.81 13.20 8.18
N GLU A 277 14.83 13.38 9.10
CA GLU A 277 13.82 12.37 9.38
C GLU A 277 13.01 12.03 8.13
N GLU A 278 12.38 13.00 7.47
CA GLU A 278 11.53 12.74 6.30
C GLU A 278 12.34 12.17 5.12
N ALA A 279 13.57 12.63 4.90
CA ALA A 279 14.47 12.07 3.87
C ALA A 279 14.78 10.60 4.15
N MET A 280 15.18 10.25 5.37
CA MET A 280 15.41 8.85 5.75
C MET A 280 14.12 8.02 5.61
N LEU A 281 12.96 8.55 6.03
CA LEU A 281 11.68 7.85 5.91
C LEU A 281 11.26 7.58 4.47
N ASP A 282 11.59 8.48 3.55
CA ASP A 282 11.34 8.31 2.13
C ASP A 282 12.26 7.23 1.52
N TYR A 283 13.53 7.17 1.93
CA TYR A 283 14.46 6.08 1.54
C TYR A 283 13.99 4.71 2.08
N LEU A 284 13.45 4.69 3.29
CA LEU A 284 12.85 3.49 3.89
C LEU A 284 11.47 3.14 3.27
N GLY A 285 10.92 4.00 2.42
CA GLY A 285 9.72 3.77 1.63
C GLY A 285 8.47 3.42 2.46
N SER A 286 7.83 2.29 2.15
CA SER A 286 6.61 1.83 2.85
C SER A 286 6.82 1.49 4.32
N HIS A 287 8.05 1.16 4.70
CA HIS A 287 8.40 0.68 6.04
C HIS A 287 8.84 1.84 6.94
N GLY A 288 9.37 2.92 6.35
CA GLY A 288 9.89 4.08 7.10
C GLY A 288 8.91 4.63 8.13
N ARG A 289 7.64 4.82 7.77
CA ARG A 289 6.68 5.49 8.68
C ARG A 289 6.29 4.68 9.93
N ASN A 290 6.39 3.35 9.88
CA ASN A 290 6.23 2.52 11.09
C ASN A 290 7.50 2.52 11.95
N ALA A 291 8.64 2.87 11.35
CA ALA A 291 9.94 3.02 11.99
C ALA A 291 10.31 4.47 12.30
N ARG A 292 9.36 5.42 12.20
CA ARG A 292 9.62 6.84 12.49
C ARG A 292 10.24 7.04 13.86
N TRP A 293 9.75 6.34 14.86
CA TRP A 293 10.33 6.38 16.20
C TRP A 293 11.78 5.87 16.22
N GLN A 294 12.12 4.86 15.42
CA GLN A 294 13.50 4.35 15.31
C GLN A 294 14.42 5.33 14.59
N VAL A 295 13.92 6.01 13.55
CA VAL A 295 14.65 7.08 12.85
C VAL A 295 14.90 8.25 13.79
N GLN A 296 13.88 8.65 14.56
CA GLN A 296 14.00 9.71 15.58
C GLN A 296 15.01 9.33 16.67
N ASP A 297 14.95 8.10 17.18
CA ASP A 297 15.91 7.59 18.16
C ASP A 297 17.33 7.54 17.58
N PHE A 298 17.49 7.09 16.33
CA PHE A 298 18.78 7.05 15.66
C PHE A 298 19.38 8.45 15.47
N LEU A 299 18.61 9.39 14.89
CA LEU A 299 19.04 10.77 14.67
C LEU A 299 19.37 11.48 16.00
N GLY A 300 18.60 11.21 17.06
CA GLY A 300 18.85 11.73 18.40
C GLY A 300 20.12 11.19 19.06
N ASN A 301 20.64 10.05 18.60
CA ASN A 301 21.87 9.43 19.09
C ASN A 301 23.10 9.72 18.21
N LEU A 302 22.94 10.43 17.09
CA LEU A 302 24.08 10.83 16.26
C LEU A 302 24.98 11.82 17.01
N PRO A 303 26.31 11.71 16.84
CA PRO A 303 27.21 12.72 17.37
C PRO A 303 26.85 14.09 16.78
N PRO A 304 26.90 15.17 17.58
CA PRO A 304 26.64 16.50 17.07
C PRO A 304 27.59 16.81 15.91
N PRO A 305 27.12 17.51 14.87
CA PRO A 305 27.95 17.80 13.70
C PRO A 305 29.22 18.52 14.14
N ALA A 306 30.37 18.05 13.64
CA ALA A 306 31.65 18.70 13.88
C ALA A 306 31.56 20.13 13.33
N ARG A 307 31.71 21.11 14.23
CA ARG A 307 31.70 22.54 13.90
C ARG A 307 32.95 22.95 13.16
#